data_AF-A0A2N1F843-F1
#
_entry.id   AF-A0A2N1F843-F1
#
_cell.length_a   1.000
_cell.length_b   1.000
_cell.length_c   1.000
_cell.angle_alpha   90.00
_cell.angle_beta   90.00
_cell.angle_gamma   90.00
#
_symmetry.space_group_name_H-M   'P 1'
#
loop_
_entity.id
_entity.type
_entity.pdbx_description
1 polymer ?
#
loop_
_entity_poly.entity_id
_entity_poly.type
_entity_poly.pdbx_seq_one_letter_code
_entity_poly.pdbx_strand_id
1 'polypeptide(L)'
;MNLLLVEAAKRLGSDKEIMDSYWAYHEREQNWFFSPNSNLEGRTSKPHDLPNSDSWKKKTSKERKQIWSRLSLKQRMTISTLAGFGYEGRGINLDSSTHFSKLREALVSRRRSDLYSVFWSDASNGKRWLCNVFVGDAIYLYNRKNFTSGNNHYYDPSQIYMGKSSLRKRNNYKDVQKGDIVVFGSSHVEIITDIENNWIADNGFCSIGAGRGGNRYDMGDVRCDSHKWYIGGSRELKDSNNTYYSIL
;
A
#
# COMPACT_ATOMS: atom_id res chain seq x y z
N MET A 1 -5.26 19.25 14.71
CA MET A 1 -6.04 18.24 13.96
C MET A 1 -5.56 18.22 12.53
N ASN A 2 -5.28 17.05 11.96
CA ASN A 2 -4.72 16.94 10.61
C ASN A 2 -5.73 16.31 9.63
N LEU A 3 -6.71 17.12 9.22
CA LEU A 3 -7.80 16.67 8.34
C LEU A 3 -7.30 16.25 6.95
N LEU A 4 -6.21 16.85 6.48
CA LEU A 4 -5.62 16.52 5.17
C LEU A 4 -5.01 15.12 5.15
N LEU A 5 -4.39 14.66 6.25
CA LEU A 5 -3.95 13.26 6.36
C LEU A 5 -5.14 12.30 6.34
N VAL A 6 -6.21 12.62 7.06
CA VAL A 6 -7.43 11.80 7.06
C VAL A 6 -8.03 11.69 5.67
N GLU A 7 -8.07 12.80 4.93
CA GLU A 7 -8.55 12.83 3.55
C GLU A 7 -7.63 12.01 2.62
N ALA A 8 -6.30 12.17 2.73
CA ALA A 8 -5.34 11.39 1.97
C ALA A 8 -5.49 9.88 2.24
N ALA A 9 -5.67 9.49 3.50
CA ALA A 9 -5.89 8.10 3.90
C ALA A 9 -7.21 7.55 3.34
N LYS A 10 -8.31 8.31 3.39
CA LYS A 10 -9.60 7.91 2.80
C LYS A 10 -9.51 7.78 1.28
N ARG A 11 -8.87 8.73 0.60
CA ARG A 11 -8.62 8.66 -0.85
C ARG A 11 -7.80 7.41 -1.20
N LEU A 12 -6.72 7.14 -0.47
CA LEU A 12 -5.92 5.93 -0.62
C LEU A 12 -6.74 4.65 -0.40
N GLY A 13 -7.53 4.59 0.67
CA GLY A 13 -8.40 3.43 0.97
C GLY A 13 -9.48 3.17 -0.08
N SER A 14 -9.92 4.21 -0.79
CA SER A 14 -10.85 4.08 -1.93
C SER A 14 -10.19 3.75 -3.27
N ASP A 15 -8.85 3.80 -3.35
CA ASP A 15 -8.11 3.54 -4.57
C ASP A 15 -8.02 2.04 -4.85
N LYS A 16 -8.90 1.56 -5.72
CA LYS A 16 -9.01 0.13 -6.03
C LYS A 16 -7.73 -0.44 -6.62
N GLU A 17 -7.01 0.29 -7.48
CA GLU A 17 -5.76 -0.20 -8.11
C GLU A 17 -4.68 -0.43 -7.05
N ILE A 18 -4.54 0.49 -6.08
CA ILE A 18 -3.58 0.34 -4.98
C ILE A 18 -4.04 -0.74 -4.01
N MET A 19 -5.28 -0.69 -3.51
CA MET A 19 -5.77 -1.65 -2.51
C MET A 19 -5.85 -3.08 -3.04
N ASP A 20 -6.20 -3.29 -4.32
CA ASP A 20 -6.16 -4.62 -4.93
C ASP A 20 -4.71 -5.12 -5.04
N SER A 21 -3.75 -4.25 -5.40
CA SER A 21 -2.33 -4.63 -5.45
C SER A 21 -1.75 -4.97 -4.08
N TYR A 22 -2.18 -4.27 -3.02
CA TYR A 22 -1.85 -4.58 -1.65
C TYR A 22 -2.36 -5.98 -1.27
N TRP A 23 -3.63 -6.27 -1.58
CA TRP A 23 -4.21 -7.57 -1.28
C TRP A 23 -3.51 -8.71 -2.03
N ALA A 24 -3.29 -8.54 -3.34
CA ALA A 24 -2.61 -9.55 -4.15
C ALA A 24 -1.17 -9.80 -3.65
N TYR A 25 -0.48 -8.76 -3.16
CA TYR A 25 0.83 -8.89 -2.53
C TYR A 25 0.77 -9.61 -1.16
N HIS A 26 -0.24 -9.27 -0.35
CA HIS A 26 -0.50 -9.90 0.95
C HIS A 26 -0.75 -11.41 0.81
N GLU A 27 -1.57 -11.81 -0.17
CA GLU A 27 -1.92 -13.20 -0.49
C GLU A 27 -0.86 -13.92 -1.34
N ARG A 28 0.26 -13.26 -1.68
CA ARG A 28 1.37 -13.81 -2.49
C ARG A 28 0.99 -14.20 -3.92
N GLU A 29 -0.11 -13.66 -4.44
CA GLU A 29 -0.48 -13.78 -5.86
C GLU A 29 0.51 -13.02 -6.76
N GLN A 30 1.15 -11.98 -6.21
CA GLN A 30 2.24 -11.23 -6.83
C GLN A 30 3.31 -10.84 -5.81
N ASN A 31 4.51 -10.54 -6.30
CA ASN A 31 5.66 -10.18 -5.47
C ASN A 31 5.97 -8.67 -5.44
N TRP A 32 5.01 -7.86 -5.86
CA TRP A 32 5.10 -6.40 -5.87
C TRP A 32 3.76 -5.80 -5.46
N PHE A 33 3.72 -4.52 -5.09
CA PHE A 33 2.49 -3.75 -4.90
C PHE A 33 2.64 -2.35 -5.49
N PHE A 34 1.54 -1.62 -5.74
CA PHE A 34 1.62 -0.25 -6.21
C PHE A 34 1.77 0.74 -5.06
N SER A 35 2.62 1.74 -5.24
CA SER A 35 2.74 2.87 -4.31
C SER A 35 2.92 4.18 -5.09
N PRO A 36 2.35 5.30 -4.61
CA PRO A 36 2.65 6.63 -5.14
C PRO A 36 4.05 7.14 -4.74
N ASN A 37 4.73 6.50 -3.78
CA ASN A 37 5.98 7.00 -3.22
C ASN A 37 7.19 6.63 -4.10
N SER A 38 7.70 7.65 -4.78
CA SER A 38 8.87 7.58 -5.65
C SER A 38 10.21 7.44 -4.93
N ASN A 39 10.24 7.21 -3.61
CA ASN A 39 11.47 7.11 -2.83
C ASN A 39 11.72 5.70 -2.28
N LEU A 40 10.75 4.79 -2.39
CA LEU A 40 10.85 3.44 -1.83
C LEU A 40 11.94 2.59 -2.49
N GLU A 41 12.62 1.78 -1.67
CA GLU A 41 13.57 0.80 -2.18
C GLU A 41 12.88 -0.20 -3.10
N GLY A 42 13.61 -0.65 -4.12
CA GLY A 42 13.10 -1.67 -5.04
C GLY A 42 11.93 -1.25 -5.94
N ARG A 43 11.51 0.02 -5.92
CA ARG A 43 10.48 0.57 -6.81
C ARG A 43 10.87 0.52 -8.29
N THR A 44 9.89 0.44 -9.18
CA THR A 44 10.07 0.59 -10.62
C THR A 44 8.94 1.41 -11.23
N SER A 45 9.31 2.39 -12.07
CA SER A 45 8.37 3.21 -12.81
C SER A 45 7.75 2.46 -13.98
N LYS A 46 6.66 3.02 -14.52
CA LYS A 46 6.10 2.61 -15.80
C LYS A 46 7.16 2.78 -16.89
N PRO A 47 7.48 1.75 -17.70
CA PRO A 47 8.40 1.92 -18.80
C PRO A 47 7.81 2.83 -19.87
N HIS A 48 8.67 3.39 -20.72
CA HIS A 48 8.23 4.00 -21.97
C HIS A 48 7.49 2.95 -22.82
N ASP A 49 6.44 3.41 -23.53
CA ASP A 49 5.45 2.55 -24.18
C ASP A 49 6.04 1.44 -25.06
N LEU A 50 5.32 0.32 -25.14
CA LEU A 50 5.57 -0.70 -26.15
C LEU A 50 5.13 -0.21 -27.54
N PRO A 51 5.74 -0.69 -28.63
CA PRO A 51 5.30 -0.37 -29.98
C PRO A 51 3.80 -0.62 -30.19
N ASN A 52 3.19 0.07 -31.14
CA ASN A 52 1.82 -0.26 -31.49
C ASN A 52 1.71 -1.64 -32.17
N SER A 53 0.50 -2.20 -32.18
CA SER A 53 0.25 -3.57 -32.66
C SER A 53 0.67 -3.77 -34.11
N ASP A 54 0.52 -2.76 -34.97
CA ASP A 54 0.91 -2.84 -36.38
C ASP A 54 2.42 -2.77 -36.56
N SER A 55 3.11 -1.93 -35.78
CA SER A 55 4.56 -1.89 -35.71
C SER A 55 5.13 -3.20 -35.18
N TRP A 56 4.46 -3.84 -34.21
CA TRP A 56 4.89 -5.12 -33.65
C TRP A 56 4.79 -6.27 -34.65
N LYS A 57 3.72 -6.31 -35.46
CA LYS A 57 3.51 -7.33 -36.51
C LYS A 57 4.63 -7.31 -37.55
N LYS A 58 5.18 -6.13 -37.87
CA LYS A 58 6.27 -5.96 -38.85
C LYS A 58 7.64 -6.40 -38.34
N LYS A 59 7.79 -6.68 -37.04
CA LYS A 59 9.06 -7.07 -36.42
C LYS A 59 9.29 -8.58 -36.50
N THR A 60 10.54 -8.97 -36.70
CA THR A 60 11.01 -10.35 -36.57
C THR A 60 10.98 -10.82 -35.11
N SER A 61 10.98 -12.14 -34.88
CA SER A 61 11.04 -12.73 -33.53
C SER A 61 12.24 -12.22 -32.73
N LYS A 62 13.40 -12.02 -33.38
CA LYS A 62 14.61 -11.48 -32.75
C LYS A 62 14.41 -10.04 -32.27
N GLU A 63 13.85 -9.17 -33.10
CA GLU A 63 13.58 -7.77 -32.73
C GLU A 63 12.54 -7.67 -31.60
N ARG A 64 11.50 -8.50 -31.65
CA ARG A 64 10.47 -8.57 -30.59
C ARG A 64 11.08 -8.94 -29.25
N LYS A 65 11.92 -9.97 -29.22
CA LYS A 65 12.68 -10.38 -28.02
C LYS A 65 13.61 -9.27 -27.52
N GLN A 66 14.30 -8.57 -28.42
CA GLN A 66 15.17 -7.45 -28.05
C GLN A 66 14.41 -6.27 -27.43
N ILE A 67 13.23 -5.93 -27.95
CA ILE A 67 12.40 -4.86 -27.37
C ILE A 67 11.92 -5.26 -25.98
N TRP A 68 11.41 -6.47 -25.84
CA TRP A 68 10.99 -6.99 -24.53
C TRP A 68 12.16 -7.06 -23.53
N SER A 69 13.37 -7.42 -23.99
CA SER A 69 14.54 -7.54 -23.14
C SER A 69 15.08 -6.20 -22.63
N ARG A 70 14.76 -5.07 -23.30
CA ARG A 70 15.12 -3.72 -22.85
C ARG A 70 14.36 -3.27 -21.60
N LEU A 71 13.18 -3.84 -21.35
CA LEU A 71 12.46 -3.62 -20.10
C LEU A 71 13.25 -4.24 -18.95
N SER A 72 13.29 -3.58 -17.79
CA SER A 72 13.87 -4.17 -16.60
C SER A 72 13.10 -5.43 -16.19
N LEU A 73 13.75 -6.33 -15.43
CA LEU A 73 13.09 -7.53 -14.93
C LEU A 73 11.79 -7.18 -14.17
N LYS A 74 11.85 -6.20 -13.27
CA LYS A 74 10.70 -5.71 -12.49
C LYS A 74 9.57 -5.15 -13.37
N GLN A 75 9.92 -4.43 -14.44
CA GLN A 75 8.92 -3.94 -15.41
C GLN A 75 8.24 -5.09 -16.15
N ARG A 76 9.02 -6.07 -16.62
CA ARG A 76 8.46 -7.27 -17.26
C ARG A 76 7.54 -8.02 -16.30
N MET A 77 7.97 -8.26 -15.06
CA MET A 77 7.16 -8.97 -14.05
C MET A 77 5.83 -8.25 -13.78
N THR A 78 5.87 -6.93 -13.62
CA THR A 78 4.67 -6.11 -13.41
C THR A 78 3.71 -6.25 -14.60
N ILE A 79 4.20 -6.04 -15.83
CA ILE A 79 3.37 -6.10 -17.04
C ILE A 79 2.79 -7.50 -17.25
N SER A 80 3.60 -8.55 -17.05
CA SER A 80 3.16 -9.94 -17.13
C SER A 80 2.04 -10.25 -16.14
N THR A 81 2.17 -9.77 -14.89
CA THR A 81 1.15 -9.94 -13.85
C THR A 81 -0.17 -9.29 -14.28
N LEU A 82 -0.13 -8.01 -14.65
CA LEU A 82 -1.30 -7.23 -15.05
C LEU A 82 -1.98 -7.77 -16.32
N ALA A 83 -1.22 -8.43 -17.19
CA ALA A 83 -1.70 -9.08 -18.40
C ALA A 83 -2.29 -10.50 -18.15
N GLY A 84 -2.25 -11.00 -16.92
CA GLY A 84 -2.78 -12.30 -16.53
C GLY A 84 -1.85 -13.49 -16.82
N PHE A 85 -0.56 -13.25 -17.04
CA PHE A 85 0.45 -14.31 -17.22
C PHE A 85 1.18 -14.68 -15.93
N GLY A 86 0.78 -14.09 -14.80
CA GLY A 86 1.49 -14.18 -13.52
C GLY A 86 2.81 -13.39 -13.52
N TYR A 87 3.40 -13.21 -12.34
CA TYR A 87 4.58 -12.35 -12.18
C TYR A 87 5.85 -12.94 -12.81
N GLU A 88 5.93 -14.26 -12.95
CA GLU A 88 7.05 -14.93 -13.63
C GLU A 88 6.96 -14.81 -15.16
N GLY A 89 5.78 -14.51 -15.71
CA GLY A 89 5.56 -14.39 -17.15
C GLY A 89 5.78 -15.69 -17.93
N ARG A 90 5.56 -16.86 -17.30
CA ARG A 90 5.70 -18.15 -17.98
C ARG A 90 4.71 -18.26 -19.15
N GLY A 91 5.17 -18.77 -20.29
CA GLY A 91 4.31 -18.99 -21.46
C GLY A 91 4.02 -17.75 -22.31
N ILE A 92 4.66 -16.61 -22.06
CA ILE A 92 4.54 -15.44 -22.94
C ILE A 92 5.18 -15.73 -24.30
N ASN A 93 4.34 -15.85 -25.33
CA ASN A 93 4.77 -15.90 -26.73
C ASN A 93 4.77 -14.49 -27.34
N LEU A 94 5.95 -13.89 -27.48
CA LEU A 94 6.11 -12.56 -28.08
C LEU A 94 5.76 -12.51 -29.58
N ASP A 95 5.72 -13.66 -30.26
CA ASP A 95 5.30 -13.77 -31.65
C ASP A 95 3.78 -13.84 -31.81
N SER A 96 3.04 -14.05 -30.72
CA SER A 96 1.58 -14.02 -30.71
C SER A 96 1.06 -12.59 -30.59
N SER A 97 0.26 -12.16 -31.57
CA SER A 97 -0.44 -10.88 -31.56
C SER A 97 -1.39 -10.73 -30.37
N THR A 98 -2.04 -11.82 -29.95
CA THR A 98 -2.93 -11.84 -28.79
C THR A 98 -2.17 -11.63 -27.50
N HIS A 99 -1.04 -12.32 -27.30
CA HIS A 99 -0.22 -12.13 -26.10
C HIS A 99 0.33 -10.71 -26.05
N PHE A 100 0.87 -10.20 -27.16
CA PHE A 100 1.36 -8.84 -27.24
C PHE A 100 0.28 -7.81 -26.93
N SER A 101 -0.94 -8.00 -27.45
CA SER A 101 -2.07 -7.10 -27.18
C SER A 101 -2.41 -7.05 -25.68
N LYS A 102 -2.42 -8.19 -24.99
CA LYS A 102 -2.60 -8.24 -23.52
C LYS A 102 -1.49 -7.50 -22.76
N LEU A 103 -0.23 -7.69 -23.14
CA LEU A 103 0.91 -7.00 -22.51
C LEU A 103 0.84 -5.48 -22.74
N ARG A 104 0.43 -5.06 -23.93
CA ARG A 104 0.26 -3.65 -24.26
C ARG A 104 -0.93 -3.03 -23.52
N GLU A 105 -2.06 -3.72 -23.44
CA GLU A 105 -3.23 -3.27 -22.67
C GLU A 105 -2.87 -3.12 -21.19
N ALA A 106 -2.16 -4.09 -20.62
CA ALA A 106 -1.65 -4.03 -19.26
C ALA A 106 -0.76 -2.80 -19.01
N LEU A 107 0.06 -2.42 -20.00
CA LEU A 107 0.90 -1.23 -19.90
C LEU A 107 0.11 0.07 -20.09
N VAL A 108 -0.73 0.16 -21.13
CA VAL A 108 -1.39 1.41 -21.53
C VAL A 108 -2.57 1.72 -20.62
N SER A 109 -3.46 0.76 -20.41
CA SER A 109 -4.78 0.97 -19.84
C SER A 109 -4.87 0.60 -18.36
N ARG A 110 -4.05 -0.35 -17.90
CA ARG A 110 -4.15 -0.91 -16.53
C ARG A 110 -3.07 -0.42 -15.57
N ARG A 111 -2.26 0.54 -15.99
CA ARG A 111 -1.16 1.06 -15.17
C ARG A 111 -1.12 2.58 -15.22
N ARG A 112 -1.51 3.19 -14.11
CA ARG A 112 -1.35 4.63 -13.88
C ARG A 112 0.12 5.05 -13.92
N SER A 113 0.37 6.25 -14.45
CA SER A 113 1.73 6.80 -14.59
C SER A 113 2.31 7.36 -13.29
N ASP A 114 1.46 7.70 -12.32
CA ASP A 114 1.84 8.22 -11.00
C ASP A 114 2.12 7.12 -9.96
N LEU A 115 2.04 5.84 -10.35
CA LEU A 115 2.29 4.70 -9.48
C LEU A 115 3.58 3.95 -9.84
N TYR A 116 4.29 3.54 -8.80
CA TYR A 116 5.47 2.70 -8.87
C TYR A 116 5.12 1.29 -8.42
N SER A 117 5.64 0.28 -9.12
CA SER A 117 5.57 -1.10 -8.64
C SER A 117 6.74 -1.33 -7.69
N VAL A 118 6.46 -1.63 -6.42
CA VAL A 118 7.45 -1.80 -5.36
C VAL A 118 7.68 -3.28 -5.12
N PHE A 119 8.90 -3.74 -5.37
CA PHE A 119 9.32 -5.13 -5.16
C PHE A 119 10.02 -5.23 -3.82
N TRP A 120 9.22 -5.27 -2.77
CA TRP A 120 9.72 -5.46 -1.41
C TRP A 120 9.92 -6.96 -1.17
N SER A 121 11.13 -7.37 -0.82
CA SER A 121 11.44 -8.76 -0.50
C SER A 121 11.24 -9.00 0.99
N ASP A 122 10.12 -9.59 1.39
CA ASP A 122 10.08 -10.32 2.66
C ASP A 122 10.31 -11.80 2.37
N ALA A 123 11.43 -12.32 2.87
CA ALA A 123 11.88 -13.70 2.73
C ALA A 123 11.11 -14.68 3.63
N SER A 124 10.24 -14.18 4.52
CA SER A 124 9.35 -15.04 5.30
C SER A 124 8.37 -15.79 4.39
N ASN A 125 7.80 -16.89 4.88
CA ASN A 125 6.68 -17.61 4.24
C ASN A 125 5.30 -17.14 4.75
N GLY A 126 5.26 -16.15 5.65
CA GLY A 126 4.03 -15.65 6.26
C GLY A 126 3.29 -14.61 5.41
N LYS A 127 2.04 -14.32 5.77
CA LYS A 127 1.30 -13.18 5.17
C LYS A 127 2.07 -11.88 5.36
N ARG A 128 2.14 -11.05 4.30
CA ARG A 128 2.84 -9.76 4.35
C ARG A 128 1.87 -8.69 4.80
N TRP A 129 2.01 -8.23 6.04
CA TRP A 129 1.16 -7.15 6.56
C TRP A 129 1.59 -5.81 5.95
N LEU A 130 0.61 -5.04 5.48
CA LEU A 130 0.81 -3.80 4.73
C LEU A 130 0.33 -2.56 5.49
N CYS A 131 0.16 -2.67 6.81
CA CYS A 131 -0.31 -1.57 7.65
C CYS A 131 0.65 -0.38 7.62
N ASN A 132 1.95 -0.65 7.74
CA ASN A 132 3.03 0.33 7.56
C ASN A 132 3.03 0.95 6.16
N VAL A 133 2.82 0.14 5.12
CA VAL A 133 2.76 0.59 3.72
C VAL A 133 1.61 1.57 3.52
N PHE A 134 0.41 1.24 4.01
CA PHE A 134 -0.76 2.12 3.92
C PHE A 134 -0.50 3.46 4.62
N VAL A 135 -0.01 3.42 5.86
CA VAL A 135 0.27 4.65 6.63
C VAL A 135 1.35 5.48 5.94
N GLY A 136 2.41 4.84 5.45
CA GLY A 136 3.48 5.50 4.71
C GLY A 136 3.01 6.18 3.42
N ASP A 137 2.22 5.48 2.61
CA ASP A 137 1.66 6.03 1.38
C ASP A 137 0.68 7.18 1.67
N ALA A 138 -0.14 7.07 2.73
CA ALA A 138 -1.04 8.15 3.14
C ALA A 138 -0.27 9.40 3.61
N ILE A 139 0.81 9.23 4.38
CA ILE A 139 1.69 10.35 4.77
C ILE A 139 2.35 10.98 3.56
N TYR A 140 2.87 10.15 2.64
CA TYR A 140 3.49 10.64 1.41
C TYR A 140 2.50 11.44 0.55
N LEU A 141 1.25 10.97 0.41
CA LEU A 141 0.20 11.69 -0.29
C LEU A 141 -0.18 13.01 0.43
N TYR A 142 -0.15 13.02 1.76
CA TYR A 142 -0.44 14.21 2.57
C TYR A 142 0.60 15.32 2.40
N ASN A 143 1.90 15.01 2.53
CA ASN A 143 2.93 16.06 2.63
C ASN A 143 4.15 15.88 1.72
N ARG A 144 4.18 14.83 0.87
CA ARG A 144 5.30 14.47 -0.01
C ARG A 144 6.64 14.23 0.70
N LYS A 145 6.65 14.20 2.03
CA LYS A 145 7.84 13.87 2.82
C LYS A 145 8.01 12.37 2.87
N ASN A 146 9.26 11.93 2.89
CA ASN A 146 9.58 10.52 2.98
C ASN A 146 9.40 10.04 4.43
N PHE A 147 8.53 9.06 4.65
CA PHE A 147 8.28 8.44 5.96
C PHE A 147 8.97 7.07 6.06
N THR A 148 10.27 7.02 5.75
CA THR A 148 11.00 5.75 5.63
C THR A 148 12.12 5.64 6.64
N SER A 149 12.44 4.41 7.02
CA SER A 149 13.66 4.09 7.74
C SER A 149 14.89 4.15 6.81
N GLY A 150 16.10 3.91 7.36
CA GLY A 150 17.37 4.10 6.65
C GLY A 150 17.59 3.24 5.40
N ASN A 151 16.77 2.21 5.17
CA ASN A 151 16.80 1.38 3.97
C ASN A 151 15.73 1.77 2.93
N ASN A 152 15.10 2.95 3.06
CA ASN A 152 14.00 3.43 2.21
C ASN A 152 12.76 2.51 2.22
N HIS A 153 12.58 1.68 3.24
CA HIS A 153 11.31 1.04 3.55
C HIS A 153 10.54 1.88 4.56
N TYR A 154 9.21 1.80 4.53
CA TYR A 154 8.39 2.41 5.57
C TYR A 154 8.72 1.84 6.95
N TYR A 155 8.61 2.68 7.99
CA TYR A 155 8.82 2.22 9.36
C TYR A 155 7.83 1.11 9.71
N ASP A 156 8.33 -0.02 10.19
CA ASP A 156 7.49 -1.10 10.68
C ASP A 156 6.77 -0.67 11.97
N PRO A 157 5.61 -1.26 12.30
CA PRO A 157 4.84 -0.87 13.49
C PRO A 157 5.67 -0.91 14.78
N SER A 158 6.57 -1.89 14.91
CA SER A 158 7.49 -2.01 16.04
C SER A 158 8.50 -0.86 16.12
N GLN A 159 9.00 -0.37 14.98
CA GLN A 159 9.90 0.78 14.93
C GLN A 159 9.16 2.06 15.30
N ILE A 160 7.91 2.21 14.86
CA ILE A 160 7.05 3.34 15.24
C ILE A 160 6.81 3.32 16.76
N TYR A 161 6.40 2.16 17.30
CA TYR A 161 6.20 1.94 18.74
C TYR A 161 7.45 2.32 19.56
N MET A 162 8.63 1.90 19.10
CA MET A 162 9.92 2.24 19.73
C MET A 162 10.33 3.72 19.57
N GLY A 163 9.57 4.55 18.85
CA GLY A 163 9.88 5.96 18.63
C GLY A 163 11.05 6.20 17.66
N LYS A 164 11.35 5.24 16.78
CA LYS A 164 12.43 5.36 15.78
C LYS A 164 12.03 6.18 14.54
N SER A 165 10.75 6.49 14.40
CA SER A 165 10.21 7.29 13.30
C SER A 165 10.27 8.79 13.59
N SER A 166 10.02 9.63 12.58
CA SER A 166 9.91 11.08 12.74
C SER A 166 8.59 11.55 13.39
N LEU A 167 7.69 10.64 13.76
CA LEU A 167 6.43 10.99 14.41
C LEU A 167 6.65 11.35 15.87
N ARG A 168 5.86 12.31 16.36
CA ARG A 168 5.87 12.72 17.76
C ARG A 168 4.86 11.91 18.56
N LYS A 169 5.35 11.11 19.52
CA LYS A 169 4.52 10.37 20.47
C LYS A 169 3.63 11.32 21.29
N ARG A 170 2.37 10.95 21.48
CA ARG A 170 1.43 11.60 22.41
C ARG A 170 1.75 11.14 23.83
N ASN A 171 1.75 12.08 24.77
CA ASN A 171 1.97 11.77 26.19
C ASN A 171 0.68 11.31 26.89
N ASN A 172 -0.48 11.68 26.35
CA ASN A 172 -1.78 11.37 26.92
C ASN A 172 -2.78 11.01 25.80
N TYR A 173 -3.59 9.98 26.03
CA TYR A 173 -4.67 9.60 25.11
C TYR A 173 -5.74 10.70 24.97
N LYS A 174 -5.86 11.59 25.95
CA LYS A 174 -6.77 12.75 25.89
C LYS A 174 -6.36 13.79 24.84
N ASP A 175 -5.10 13.78 24.40
CA ASP A 175 -4.58 14.70 23.38
C ASP A 175 -4.72 14.12 21.96
N VAL A 176 -5.29 12.93 21.84
CA VAL A 176 -5.46 12.22 20.56
C VAL A 176 -6.53 12.93 19.74
N GLN A 177 -6.23 13.09 18.45
CA GLN A 177 -7.08 13.81 17.52
C GLN A 177 -7.15 13.11 16.16
N LYS A 178 -8.10 13.52 15.32
CA LYS A 178 -8.17 13.07 13.93
C LYS A 178 -6.86 13.37 13.19
N GLY A 179 -6.37 12.36 12.47
CA GLY A 179 -5.08 12.39 11.76
C GLY A 179 -3.88 12.01 12.62
N ASP A 180 -4.08 11.65 13.89
CA ASP A 180 -3.05 10.93 14.64
C ASP A 180 -2.95 9.48 14.15
N ILE A 181 -1.81 8.85 14.44
CA ILE A 181 -1.49 7.47 14.09
C ILE A 181 -1.54 6.64 15.35
N VAL A 182 -2.29 5.54 15.33
CA VAL A 182 -2.36 4.57 16.42
C VAL A 182 -1.51 3.36 16.07
N VAL A 183 -0.68 2.92 17.01
CA VAL A 183 0.01 1.63 16.97
C VAL A 183 -0.65 0.71 17.98
N PHE A 184 -1.16 -0.43 17.51
CA PHE A 184 -1.74 -1.48 18.35
C PHE A 184 -0.63 -2.43 18.78
N GLY A 185 -0.25 -2.34 20.05
CA GLY A 185 0.95 -2.97 20.61
C GLY A 185 2.18 -2.55 19.83
N SER A 186 2.80 -3.51 19.15
CA SER A 186 3.97 -3.29 18.29
C SER A 186 3.85 -3.93 16.91
N SER A 187 2.67 -4.43 16.55
CA SER A 187 2.47 -5.29 15.37
C SER A 187 1.62 -4.65 14.28
N HIS A 188 0.80 -3.64 14.60
CA HIS A 188 -0.14 -3.05 13.65
C HIS A 188 -0.27 -1.54 13.82
N VAL A 189 -0.54 -0.83 12.72
CA VAL A 189 -0.61 0.64 12.71
C VAL A 189 -1.73 1.14 11.80
N GLU A 190 -2.44 2.18 12.22
CA GLU A 190 -3.55 2.80 11.48
C GLU A 190 -3.58 4.32 11.68
N ILE A 191 -4.30 5.03 10.79
CA ILE A 191 -4.57 6.47 10.92
C ILE A 191 -5.94 6.65 11.54
N ILE A 192 -6.03 7.46 12.60
CA ILE A 192 -7.29 7.83 13.25
C ILE A 192 -8.08 8.78 12.35
N THR A 193 -9.29 8.38 11.98
CA THR A 193 -10.20 9.14 11.12
C THR A 193 -11.24 9.92 11.90
N ASP A 194 -11.63 9.43 13.07
CA ASP A 194 -12.59 10.11 13.96
C ASP A 194 -12.34 9.79 15.44
N ILE A 195 -12.81 10.67 16.33
CA ILE A 195 -12.81 10.48 17.78
C ILE A 195 -14.27 10.40 18.22
N GLU A 196 -14.62 9.31 18.91
CA GLU A 196 -15.97 9.06 19.38
C GLU A 196 -16.05 9.37 20.87
N ASN A 197 -16.73 10.48 21.19
CA ASN A 197 -17.02 10.83 22.57
C ASN A 197 -18.26 10.08 23.04
N ASN A 198 -18.08 9.16 23.98
CA ASN A 198 -19.16 8.37 24.54
C ASN A 198 -19.56 8.92 25.91
N TRP A 199 -20.86 8.97 26.17
CA TRP A 199 -21.42 9.49 27.42
C TRP A 199 -21.62 8.39 28.49
N ILE A 200 -21.74 7.12 28.07
CA ILE A 200 -21.92 5.94 28.95
C ILE A 200 -20.71 5.01 28.92
N ALA A 201 -19.86 5.08 27.90
CA ALA A 201 -18.70 4.21 27.71
C ALA A 201 -17.41 5.03 27.63
N ASP A 202 -16.26 4.35 27.65
CA ASP A 202 -14.98 5.00 27.37
C ASP A 202 -14.98 5.60 25.95
N ASN A 203 -14.26 6.71 25.77
CA ASN A 203 -14.15 7.35 24.47
C ASN A 203 -13.39 6.42 23.50
N GLY A 204 -13.93 6.26 22.30
CA GLY A 204 -13.38 5.43 21.25
C GLY A 204 -12.82 6.24 20.08
N PHE A 205 -12.40 5.54 19.03
CA PHE A 205 -12.00 6.16 17.79
C PHE A 205 -12.32 5.30 16.57
N CYS A 206 -12.44 5.96 15.42
CA CYS A 206 -12.41 5.31 14.12
C CYS A 206 -11.02 5.42 13.51
N SER A 207 -10.58 4.37 12.81
CA SER A 207 -9.28 4.33 12.15
C SER A 207 -9.31 3.60 10.82
N ILE A 208 -8.36 3.93 9.94
CA ILE A 208 -8.21 3.38 8.59
C ILE A 208 -6.80 2.84 8.39
N GLY A 209 -6.68 1.72 7.67
CA GLY A 209 -5.41 1.05 7.43
C GLY A 209 -5.55 -0.13 6.47
N ALA A 210 -4.47 -0.90 6.33
CA ALA A 210 -4.46 -2.17 5.62
C ALA A 210 -3.91 -3.28 6.52
N GLY A 211 -4.29 -4.54 6.28
CA GLY A 211 -3.69 -5.68 6.99
C GLY A 211 -4.30 -6.05 8.34
N ARG A 212 -5.63 -5.91 8.51
CA ARG A 212 -6.35 -6.32 9.74
C ARG A 212 -6.61 -7.83 9.88
N GLY A 213 -6.07 -8.63 8.97
CA GLY A 213 -5.97 -10.08 9.13
C GLY A 213 -7.18 -10.96 8.86
N GLY A 214 -8.23 -10.44 8.24
CA GLY A 214 -9.38 -11.26 7.84
C GLY A 214 -9.53 -11.36 6.33
N ASN A 215 -9.86 -10.23 5.69
CA ASN A 215 -10.45 -10.24 4.35
C ASN A 215 -10.02 -9.04 3.50
N ARG A 216 -10.18 -9.15 2.17
CA ARG A 216 -9.99 -8.04 1.21
C ARG A 216 -10.80 -6.80 1.58
N TYR A 217 -12.01 -6.98 2.09
CA TYR A 217 -12.92 -5.89 2.47
C TYR A 217 -12.36 -5.02 3.61
N ASP A 218 -11.39 -5.51 4.39
CA ASP A 218 -10.80 -4.75 5.49
C ASP A 218 -9.67 -3.80 5.04
N MET A 219 -9.17 -3.95 3.80
CA MET A 219 -8.11 -3.11 3.27
C MET A 219 -8.66 -1.77 2.78
N GLY A 220 -8.22 -0.69 3.43
CA GLY A 220 -8.66 0.66 3.11
C GLY A 220 -10.01 1.03 3.71
N ASP A 221 -10.60 0.16 4.55
CA ASP A 221 -11.88 0.44 5.21
C ASP A 221 -11.71 1.13 6.57
N VAL A 222 -12.70 1.90 6.97
CA VAL A 222 -12.74 2.55 8.28
C VAL A 222 -13.37 1.60 9.29
N ARG A 223 -12.65 1.32 10.37
CA ARG A 223 -13.15 0.55 11.51
C ARG A 223 -13.26 1.47 12.72
N CYS A 224 -14.43 1.50 13.32
CA CYS A 224 -14.71 2.23 14.55
C CYS A 224 -14.73 1.27 15.74
N ASP A 225 -14.72 1.83 16.94
CA ASP A 225 -14.90 1.04 18.13
C ASP A 225 -16.28 0.36 18.08
N SER A 226 -16.28 -0.97 18.21
CA SER A 226 -17.50 -1.74 18.07
C SER A 226 -18.33 -1.58 19.32
N HIS A 227 -19.26 -0.62 19.25
CA HIS A 227 -20.50 -0.49 20.01
C HIS A 227 -20.52 0.49 21.18
N LYS A 228 -21.38 1.51 21.03
CA LYS A 228 -21.87 2.48 22.03
C LYS A 228 -22.47 1.88 23.33
N TRP A 229 -22.43 0.55 23.50
CA TRP A 229 -23.14 -0.21 24.53
C TRP A 229 -22.36 -1.39 25.12
N TYR A 230 -21.17 -1.73 24.58
CA TYR A 230 -20.26 -2.72 25.17
C TYR A 230 -19.01 -2.02 25.69
N ILE A 231 -18.56 -2.42 26.88
CA ILE A 231 -17.27 -1.99 27.47
C ILE A 231 -16.22 -2.98 26.95
N GLY A 232 -15.19 -2.49 26.26
CA GLY A 232 -14.03 -3.26 25.81
C GLY A 232 -13.93 -3.43 24.29
N GLY A 233 -13.05 -2.65 23.67
CA GLY A 233 -12.66 -2.77 22.27
C GLY A 233 -11.24 -2.26 22.00
N SER A 234 -10.52 -2.87 21.05
CA SER A 234 -9.14 -2.43 20.70
C SER A 234 -9.05 -0.96 20.23
N ARG A 235 -10.19 -0.32 19.95
CA ARG A 235 -10.28 1.08 19.51
C ARG A 235 -10.82 2.02 20.59
N GLU A 236 -10.67 1.62 21.85
CA GLU A 236 -10.80 2.52 22.98
C GLU A 236 -9.55 3.41 23.11
N LEU A 237 -9.76 4.70 23.39
CA LEU A 237 -8.64 5.63 23.54
C LEU A 237 -7.73 5.26 24.71
N LYS A 238 -8.31 4.73 25.79
CA LYS A 238 -7.61 4.39 27.03
C LYS A 238 -7.01 2.98 27.04
N ASP A 239 -7.14 2.22 25.95
CA ASP A 239 -6.54 0.89 25.86
C ASP A 239 -5.02 0.97 26.05
N SER A 240 -4.50 0.23 27.05
CA SER A 240 -3.07 0.15 27.36
C SER A 240 -2.21 -0.42 26.23
N ASN A 241 -2.83 -1.12 25.28
CA ASN A 241 -2.16 -1.65 24.10
C ASN A 241 -2.00 -0.57 23.01
N ASN A 242 -2.68 0.57 23.10
CA ASN A 242 -2.62 1.62 22.08
C ASN A 242 -1.55 2.66 22.39
N THR A 243 -0.71 2.95 21.40
CA THR A 243 0.24 4.07 21.46
C THR A 243 -0.03 5.04 20.31
N TYR A 244 -0.13 6.33 20.64
CA TYR A 244 -0.54 7.36 19.69
C TYR A 244 0.60 8.28 19.28
N TYR A 245 0.60 8.67 18.02
CA TYR A 245 1.62 9.50 17.40
C TYR A 245 0.98 10.58 16.54
N SER A 246 1.67 11.72 16.41
CA SER A 246 1.28 12.82 15.56
C SER A 246 2.35 13.09 14.50
N ILE A 247 1.92 13.50 13.31
CA ILE A 247 2.82 14.03 12.29
C ILE A 247 3.20 15.47 12.67
N LEU A 248 4.47 15.82 12.49
CA LEU A 248 5.01 17.18 12.63
C LEU A 248 4.73 18.06 11.40
#